data_AF-A0A199VEL1-F1
#
_entry.id   AF-A0A199VEL1-F1
#
_cell.length_a   1.000
_cell.length_b   1.000
_cell.length_c   1.000
_cell.angle_alpha   90.00
_cell.angle_beta   90.00
_cell.angle_gamma   90.00
#
_symmetry.space_group_name_H-M   'P 1'
#
loop_
_entity.id
_entity.type
_entity.pdbx_description
1 polymer ?
#
loop_
_entity_poly.entity_id
_entity_poly.type
_entity_poly.pdbx_seq_one_letter_code
_entity_poly.pdbx_strand_id
1 'polypeptide(L)'
;KMEVGGDDYDYGAFIQRIELRPTPRAPEEPSLPLQGLTFAVKDIINGENKHYGTPTNPCAPDRVPGGSSSGSAVAVAAKLVDLSLGTDTGGSVRVPAAYCGIFGFRPSHGIISTMNVIPMAQIFDTVGKFLALET
;
A
#
# COMPACT_ATOMS: atom_id res chain seq x y z
N LYS A 1 9.29 22.47 22.48
CA LYS A 1 9.91 22.78 21.18
C LYS A 1 10.27 21.45 20.55
N MET A 2 9.52 21.00 19.55
CA MET A 2 9.84 19.81 18.79
C MET A 2 10.47 20.28 17.48
N GLU A 3 11.68 19.81 17.21
CA GLU A 3 12.36 20.04 15.94
C GLU A 3 11.88 18.99 14.95
N VAL A 4 11.40 19.47 13.80
CA VAL A 4 11.05 18.65 12.64
C VAL A 4 12.27 18.64 11.74
N GLY A 5 12.96 17.51 11.70
CA GLY A 5 13.98 17.22 10.69
C GLY A 5 13.44 16.14 9.76
N GLY A 6 13.40 16.43 8.45
CA GLY A 6 13.06 15.46 7.42
C GLY A 6 12.48 16.15 6.19
N ASP A 7 13.07 15.88 5.03
CA ASP A 7 12.80 16.50 3.73
C ASP A 7 11.32 16.47 3.32
N ASP A 8 10.87 17.58 2.75
CA ASP A 8 9.48 17.98 2.48
C ASP A 8 8.91 17.27 1.22
N TYR A 9 8.76 15.94 1.28
CA TYR A 9 8.07 15.18 0.22
C TYR A 9 6.59 14.98 0.58
N ASP A 10 5.71 15.72 -0.09
CA ASP A 10 4.25 15.51 -0.06
C ASP A 10 3.90 14.28 -0.92
N TYR A 11 3.65 13.15 -0.27
CA TYR A 11 3.37 11.88 -0.94
C TYR A 11 1.94 11.75 -1.48
N GLY A 12 1.03 12.69 -1.19
CA GLY A 12 -0.37 12.59 -1.55
C GLY A 12 -1.09 11.37 -0.97
N ALA A 13 -2.43 11.43 -0.89
CA ALA A 13 -3.27 10.46 -0.16
C ALA A 13 -2.90 10.32 1.34
N PHE A 14 -3.89 10.06 2.20
CA PHE A 14 -3.60 9.82 3.62
C PHE A 14 -2.79 8.52 3.77
N ILE A 15 -1.49 8.65 4.03
CA ILE A 15 -0.58 7.54 4.33
C ILE A 15 -0.39 7.51 5.84
N GLN A 16 -1.01 6.53 6.50
CA GLN A 16 -0.77 6.27 7.92
C GLN A 16 0.20 5.11 8.06
N ARG A 17 1.43 5.42 8.53
CA ARG A 17 2.40 4.41 8.93
C ARG A 17 2.01 3.87 10.32
N ILE A 18 1.72 2.58 10.41
CA ILE A 18 1.57 1.90 11.69
C ILE A 18 2.83 1.07 11.94
N GLU A 19 3.51 1.35 13.03
CA GLU A 19 4.65 0.55 13.49
C GLU A 19 4.12 -0.68 14.24
N LEU A 20 4.20 -1.85 13.62
CA LEU A 20 3.84 -3.11 14.26
C LEU A 20 5.04 -3.61 15.06
N ARG A 21 5.00 -3.44 16.39
CA ARG A 21 5.99 -4.08 17.27
C ARG A 21 5.76 -5.60 17.23
N PRO A 22 6.79 -6.43 16.99
CA PRO A 22 6.66 -7.87 17.10
C PRO A 22 6.10 -8.24 18.48
N THR A 23 5.16 -9.20 18.53
CA THR A 23 4.87 -9.90 19.78
C THR A 23 6.17 -10.55 20.27
N PRO A 24 6.51 -10.48 21.58
CA PRO A 24 7.72 -11.13 22.08
C PRO A 24 7.66 -12.63 21.74
N ARG A 25 8.49 -13.07 20.79
CA ARG A 25 8.62 -14.48 20.42
C ARG A 25 9.87 -15.05 21.08
N ALA A 26 9.77 -16.31 21.50
CA ALA A 26 10.84 -17.13 22.05
C ALA A 26 12.17 -16.99 21.24
N PRO A 27 13.33 -17.19 21.89
CA PRO A 27 14.60 -16.75 21.34
C PRO A 27 14.99 -17.56 20.08
N GLU A 28 15.60 -16.82 19.14
CA GLU A 28 16.34 -17.24 17.94
C GLU A 28 15.56 -17.45 16.63
N GLU A 29 15.39 -16.35 15.87
CA GLU A 29 15.72 -16.24 14.43
C GLU A 29 16.02 -14.77 14.09
N PRO A 30 16.93 -14.45 13.15
CA PRO A 30 17.32 -13.07 12.84
C PRO A 30 16.13 -12.31 12.22
N SER A 31 15.42 -11.54 13.06
CA SER A 31 14.33 -10.68 12.62
C SER A 31 14.91 -9.44 11.93
N LEU A 32 14.84 -9.39 10.60
CA LEU A 32 14.83 -8.09 9.93
C LEU A 32 13.52 -7.40 10.34
N PRO A 33 13.54 -6.30 11.11
CA PRO A 33 12.31 -5.69 11.59
C PRO A 33 11.57 -5.08 10.39
N LEU A 34 10.32 -5.52 10.17
CA LEU A 34 9.41 -4.94 9.17
C LEU A 34 9.30 -3.42 9.41
N GLN A 35 9.79 -2.59 8.50
CA GLN A 35 9.99 -1.16 8.79
C GLN A 35 8.69 -0.35 8.74
N GLY A 36 7.62 -0.85 8.13
CA GLY A 36 6.32 -0.18 8.14
C GLY A 36 5.24 -0.91 7.35
N LEU A 37 3.97 -0.55 7.62
CA LEU A 37 2.80 -1.02 6.91
C LEU A 37 1.90 0.18 6.55
N THR A 38 1.57 0.31 5.26
CA THR A 38 0.70 1.38 4.72
C THR A 38 -0.55 0.78 4.09
N PHE A 39 -1.68 1.49 4.18
CA PHE A 39 -2.88 1.22 3.39
C PHE A 39 -3.45 2.52 2.84
N ALA A 40 -3.81 2.53 1.55
CA ALA A 40 -4.60 3.58 0.92
C ALA A 40 -5.78 2.94 0.18
N VAL A 41 -6.97 3.50 0.38
CA VAL A 41 -8.21 3.04 -0.27
C VAL A 41 -8.92 4.26 -0.87
N LYS A 42 -9.01 4.32 -2.20
CA LYS A 42 -9.91 5.25 -2.89
C LYS A 42 -10.47 4.68 -4.20
N ASP A 43 -11.78 4.62 -4.36
CA ASP A 43 -12.52 3.97 -5.46
C ASP A 43 -12.37 4.58 -6.88
N ILE A 44 -11.15 4.82 -7.37
CA ILE A 44 -10.89 5.21 -8.77
C ILE A 44 -9.70 4.42 -9.30
N ILE A 45 -9.88 3.76 -10.46
CA ILE A 45 -8.86 2.90 -11.07
C ILE A 45 -7.58 3.64 -11.47
N ASN A 46 -7.67 4.94 -11.72
CA ASN A 46 -6.51 5.79 -12.02
C ASN A 46 -5.72 6.18 -10.76
N GLY A 47 -6.30 6.10 -9.56
CA GLY A 47 -5.63 6.50 -8.31
C GLY A 47 -5.64 8.00 -8.00
N GLU A 48 -6.31 8.81 -8.81
CA GLU A 48 -6.37 10.26 -8.65
C GLU A 48 -7.17 10.70 -7.42
N ASN A 49 -6.65 11.68 -6.66
CA ASN A 49 -7.32 12.17 -5.46
C ASN A 49 -7.37 13.68 -5.26
N LYS A 50 -8.51 14.29 -5.61
CA LYS A 50 -8.78 15.73 -5.40
C LYS A 50 -8.78 16.21 -3.95
N HIS A 51 -8.98 15.32 -2.96
CA HIS A 51 -9.11 15.73 -1.56
C HIS A 51 -7.76 15.74 -0.82
N TYR A 52 -6.85 14.84 -1.20
CA TYR A 52 -5.58 14.61 -0.50
C TYR A 52 -4.37 14.60 -1.43
N GLY A 53 -4.54 14.98 -2.70
CA GLY A 53 -3.50 14.86 -3.73
C GLY A 53 -3.36 13.44 -4.28
N THR A 54 -2.89 13.34 -5.52
CA THR A 54 -2.58 12.07 -6.18
C THR A 54 -1.13 11.70 -5.91
N PRO A 55 -0.83 10.50 -5.36
CA PRO A 55 0.54 10.05 -5.18
C PRO A 55 1.31 10.01 -6.51
N THR A 56 2.54 10.51 -6.50
CA THR A 56 3.41 10.47 -7.69
C THR A 56 3.87 9.03 -7.94
N ASN A 57 3.75 8.53 -9.18
CA ASN A 57 4.24 7.21 -9.55
C ASN A 57 5.79 7.22 -9.64
N PRO A 58 6.52 6.48 -8.77
CA PRO A 58 7.99 6.50 -8.75
C PRO A 58 8.63 5.98 -10.05
N CYS A 59 7.95 5.09 -10.77
CA CYS A 59 8.44 4.53 -12.04
C CYS A 59 8.12 5.39 -13.26
N ALA A 60 7.16 6.30 -13.16
CA ALA A 60 6.75 7.19 -14.23
C ALA A 60 6.07 8.45 -13.67
N PRO A 61 6.84 9.47 -13.23
CA PRO A 61 6.33 10.63 -12.49
C PRO A 61 5.21 11.42 -13.20
N ASP A 62 5.19 11.43 -14.53
CA ASP A 62 4.17 12.11 -15.35
C ASP A 62 2.92 11.25 -15.62
N ARG A 63 2.79 10.09 -14.95
CA ARG A 63 1.70 9.14 -15.14
C ARG A 63 0.99 8.86 -13.82
N VAL A 64 -0.27 8.48 -13.92
CA VAL A 64 -1.05 8.09 -12.74
C VAL A 64 -0.49 6.80 -12.11
N PRO A 65 -0.54 6.64 -10.78
CA PRO A 65 -0.04 5.44 -10.09
C PRO A 65 -0.98 4.24 -10.19
N GLY A 66 -2.22 4.43 -10.64
CA GLY A 66 -3.27 3.41 -10.61
C GLY A 66 -3.93 3.34 -9.24
N GLY A 67 -5.12 2.74 -9.14
CA GLY A 67 -5.90 2.65 -7.91
C GLY A 67 -6.82 1.43 -7.88
N SER A 68 -7.59 1.22 -6.81
CA SER A 68 -7.82 2.16 -5.69
C SER A 68 -6.69 2.30 -4.67
N SER A 69 -5.73 1.39 -4.64
CA SER A 69 -4.64 1.36 -3.66
C SER A 69 -3.37 2.10 -4.10
N SER A 70 -3.53 3.34 -4.61
CA SER A 70 -2.44 4.17 -5.13
C SER A 70 -1.34 4.42 -4.10
N GLY A 71 -1.69 4.93 -2.91
CA GLY A 71 -0.73 5.24 -1.86
C GLY A 71 0.04 4.01 -1.35
N SER A 72 -0.63 2.85 -1.25
CA SER A 72 0.02 1.58 -0.89
C SER A 72 1.08 1.18 -1.92
N ALA A 73 0.71 1.17 -3.20
CA ALA A 73 1.62 0.78 -4.26
C ALA A 73 2.80 1.76 -4.37
N VAL A 74 2.54 3.07 -4.32
CA VAL A 74 3.58 4.09 -4.36
C VAL A 74 4.51 3.99 -3.15
N ALA A 75 4.00 3.72 -1.94
CA ALA A 75 4.85 3.56 -0.76
C ALA A 75 5.85 2.40 -0.89
N VAL A 76 5.42 1.27 -1.48
CA VAL A 76 6.31 0.13 -1.75
C VAL A 76 7.26 0.44 -2.91
N ALA A 77 6.76 1.00 -4.01
CA ALA A 77 7.58 1.33 -5.18
C ALA A 77 8.65 2.39 -4.88
N ALA A 78 8.35 3.35 -3.99
CA ALA A 78 9.28 4.35 -3.50
C ALA A 78 10.20 3.83 -2.38
N LYS A 79 10.14 2.54 -2.04
CA LYS A 79 10.93 1.90 -0.98
C LYS A 79 10.78 2.56 0.40
N LEU A 80 9.60 3.14 0.68
CA LEU A 80 9.26 3.70 1.98
C LEU A 80 8.87 2.61 2.99
N VAL A 81 8.36 1.48 2.47
CA VAL A 81 7.99 0.29 3.24
C VAL A 81 8.32 -0.97 2.45
N ASP A 82 8.62 -2.07 3.14
CA ASP A 82 8.89 -3.37 2.52
C ASP A 82 7.61 -4.02 1.95
N LEU A 83 6.46 -3.75 2.61
CA LEU A 83 5.17 -4.33 2.30
C LEU A 83 4.03 -3.38 2.63
N SER A 84 2.97 -3.42 1.82
CA SER A 84 1.74 -2.68 2.09
C SER A 84 0.49 -3.51 1.75
N LEU A 85 -0.65 -3.10 2.27
CA LEU A 85 -1.95 -3.75 1.99
C LEU A 85 -2.80 -2.91 1.03
N GLY A 86 -3.68 -3.59 0.31
CA GLY A 86 -4.73 -2.97 -0.50
C GLY A 86 -5.96 -3.85 -0.55
N THR A 87 -7.05 -3.32 -1.07
CA THR A 87 -8.26 -4.11 -1.39
C THR A 87 -8.32 -4.33 -2.89
N ASP A 88 -8.83 -5.47 -3.34
CA ASP A 88 -9.02 -5.77 -4.76
C ASP A 88 -10.39 -6.40 -4.96
N THR A 89 -11.27 -5.60 -5.56
CA THR A 89 -12.60 -5.99 -6.06
C THR A 89 -12.56 -6.11 -7.59
N GLY A 90 -12.06 -5.06 -8.24
CA GLY A 90 -12.02 -4.92 -9.70
C GLY A 90 -10.60 -4.75 -10.27
N GLY A 91 -9.56 -5.08 -9.50
CA GLY A 91 -8.16 -4.88 -9.91
C GLY A 91 -7.36 -3.90 -9.05
N SER A 92 -7.93 -3.43 -7.95
CA SER A 92 -7.35 -2.36 -7.14
C SER A 92 -6.00 -2.68 -6.45
N VAL A 93 -5.56 -3.94 -6.45
CA VAL A 93 -4.18 -4.31 -6.11
C VAL A 93 -3.36 -4.54 -7.38
N ARG A 94 -3.93 -5.22 -8.36
CA ARG A 94 -3.21 -5.62 -9.59
C ARG A 94 -2.86 -4.43 -10.50
N VAL A 95 -3.77 -3.48 -10.67
CA VAL A 95 -3.60 -2.29 -11.52
C VAL A 95 -2.47 -1.39 -11.00
N PRO A 96 -2.51 -0.89 -9.76
CA PRO A 96 -1.43 -0.03 -9.27
C PRO A 96 -0.10 -0.77 -9.15
N ALA A 97 -0.10 -2.08 -8.88
CA ALA A 97 1.14 -2.87 -8.90
C ALA A 97 1.78 -2.89 -10.29
N ALA A 98 0.98 -3.11 -11.35
CA ALA A 98 1.46 -3.07 -12.72
C ALA A 98 1.96 -1.68 -13.13
N TYR A 99 1.29 -0.61 -12.69
CA TYR A 99 1.65 0.77 -13.03
C TYR A 99 2.91 1.25 -12.30
N CYS A 100 3.08 0.85 -11.04
CA CYS A 100 4.21 1.23 -10.20
C CYS A 100 5.37 0.21 -10.27
N GLY A 101 5.31 -0.78 -11.16
CA GLY A 101 6.41 -1.73 -11.38
C GLY A 101 6.77 -2.59 -10.16
N ILE A 102 5.76 -3.05 -9.42
CA ILE A 102 5.94 -3.88 -8.21
C ILE A 102 5.06 -5.13 -8.24
N PHE A 103 5.28 -6.08 -7.31
CA PHE A 103 4.41 -7.24 -7.19
C PHE A 103 3.10 -6.89 -6.47
N GLY A 104 1.97 -7.31 -7.04
CA GLY A 104 0.65 -7.21 -6.44
C GLY A 104 -0.01 -8.59 -6.34
N PHE A 105 -0.20 -9.08 -5.12
CA PHE A 105 -0.84 -10.37 -4.87
C PHE A 105 -2.30 -10.19 -4.48
N ARG A 106 -3.20 -10.74 -5.31
CA ARG A 106 -4.63 -10.89 -5.01
C ARG A 106 -4.91 -12.34 -4.62
N PRO A 107 -5.30 -12.64 -3.37
CA PRO A 107 -5.61 -14.00 -2.96
C PRO A 107 -6.93 -14.51 -3.58
N SER A 108 -7.14 -15.82 -3.49
CA SER A 108 -8.47 -16.41 -3.71
C SER A 108 -9.47 -15.83 -2.71
N HIS A 109 -10.71 -15.69 -3.15
CA HIS A 109 -11.78 -15.10 -2.35
C HIS A 109 -12.00 -15.89 -1.04
N GLY A 110 -12.22 -15.17 0.07
CA GLY A 110 -12.46 -15.77 1.38
C GLY A 110 -11.24 -16.30 2.15
N ILE A 111 -10.04 -16.37 1.54
CA ILE A 111 -8.82 -16.83 2.25
C ILE A 111 -8.38 -15.84 3.33
N ILE A 112 -8.49 -14.55 3.04
CA ILE A 112 -8.19 -13.48 4.00
C ILE A 112 -9.52 -12.87 4.43
N SER A 113 -9.74 -12.82 5.74
CA SER A 113 -10.93 -12.20 6.32
C SER A 113 -11.01 -10.72 5.91
N THR A 114 -12.16 -10.31 5.40
CA THR A 114 -12.51 -8.92 5.11
C THR A 114 -13.27 -8.27 6.27
N MET A 115 -13.30 -8.92 7.44
CA MET A 115 -13.90 -8.34 8.64
C MET A 115 -13.23 -7.00 8.96
N ASN A 116 -14.05 -5.97 9.20
CA ASN A 116 -13.63 -4.59 9.44
C ASN A 116 -12.98 -3.87 8.23
N VAL A 117 -13.05 -4.45 7.03
CA VAL A 117 -12.78 -3.73 5.79
C VAL A 117 -14.08 -3.06 5.32
N ILE A 118 -14.00 -1.79 4.92
CA ILE A 118 -15.16 -1.09 4.37
C ILE A 118 -15.56 -1.80 3.06
N PRO A 119 -16.79 -2.33 2.95
CA PRO A 119 -17.18 -3.13 1.81
C PRO A 119 -17.41 -2.27 0.57
N MET A 120 -16.93 -2.74 -0.58
CA MET A 120 -17.28 -2.19 -1.90
C MET A 120 -18.27 -3.13 -2.60
N ALA A 121 -17.87 -4.40 -2.77
CA ALA A 121 -18.74 -5.46 -3.24
C ALA A 121 -18.33 -6.77 -2.57
N GLN A 122 -18.92 -7.06 -1.40
CA GLN A 122 -18.43 -8.05 -0.43
C GLN A 122 -18.07 -9.43 -1.01
N ILE A 123 -18.84 -9.92 -1.99
CA ILE A 123 -18.62 -11.24 -2.62
C ILE A 123 -17.46 -11.26 -3.63
N PHE A 124 -16.87 -10.09 -3.92
CA PHE A 124 -15.73 -9.91 -4.80
C PHE A 124 -14.52 -9.33 -4.06
N ASP A 125 -14.74 -8.66 -2.94
CA ASP A 125 -13.69 -8.00 -2.16
C ASP A 125 -12.65 -9.00 -1.63
N THR A 126 -11.38 -8.65 -1.80
CA THR A 126 -10.24 -9.36 -1.20
C THR A 126 -9.25 -8.38 -0.63
N VAL A 127 -8.52 -8.76 0.43
CA VAL A 127 -7.35 -8.01 0.92
C VAL A 127 -6.12 -8.57 0.25
N GLY A 128 -5.41 -7.75 -0.52
CA GLY A 128 -4.18 -8.11 -1.21
C GLY A 128 -2.94 -7.45 -0.59
N LYS A 129 -1.78 -7.83 -1.12
CA LYS A 129 -0.47 -7.35 -0.66
C LYS A 129 0.34 -6.79 -1.83
N PHE A 130 1.15 -5.78 -1.54
CA PHE A 130 2.17 -5.26 -2.43
C PHE A 130 3.56 -5.58 -1.88
N LEU A 131 4.48 -5.94 -2.76
CA LEU A 131 5.87 -6.24 -2.42
C LEU A 131 6.81 -5.61 -3.45
N ALA A 132 7.94 -5.08 -2.98
CA ALA A 132 8.96 -4.52 -3.86
C ALA A 132 9.57 -5.61 -4.77
N LEU A 133 10.01 -5.22 -5.96
CA LEU A 133 10.92 -6.04 -6.76
C LEU A 133 12.32 -5.87 -6.15
N GLU A 134 12.98 -6.96 -5.77
CA GLU A 134 14.42 -6.90 -5.52
C GLU A 134 15.14 -6.64 -6.85
N THR A 135 15.89 -5.55 -6.91
CA THR A 135 16.84 -5.22 -7.99
C THR A 135 18.19 -4.92 -7.40
#